data_AF-A0A7Y0KV95-F1
#
_entry.id   AF-A0A7Y0KV95-F1
#
_cell.length_a   1.000
_cell.length_b   1.000
_cell.length_c   1.000
_cell.angle_alpha   90.00
_cell.angle_beta   90.00
_cell.angle_gamma   90.00
#
_symmetry.space_group_name_H-M   'P 1'
#
loop_
_entity.id
_entity.type
_entity.pdbx_description
1 polymer ?
#
loop_
_entity_poly.entity_id
_entity_poly.type
_entity_poly.pdbx_seq_one_letter_code
_entity_poly.pdbx_strand_id
1 'polypeptide(L)'
;MRRRLTAFMVILVGSTAILGIAQRSGAENNFKDLVQLLETGTCMSCSLEDADLMHADLRAANLEKAKLQRADLGRAQLDGANLNGSDLSFATLRHASLRGADLRGATLTGTDLIGADLSGAKLDENGLSSSHWKDAKGVQAVASDYASLHNAGVEEVLQGRYPEAEDYFNKALMRRPDAAITWVARGITRAEQAKRELASRDFAFAAELYEQQEQPEIAKQLRDGAEQVKQDPAQRGGNGVGSSILNSATGLFQQLLPIAVKFLSPLAF
;
A
#
# COMPACT_ATOMS: atom_id res chain seq x y z
N MET A 1 5.46 25.27 -41.31
CA MET A 1 4.17 25.48 -40.58
C MET A 1 4.51 25.83 -39.12
N ARG A 2 4.37 27.11 -38.76
CA ARG A 2 4.60 27.63 -37.41
C ARG A 2 3.45 27.16 -36.50
N ARG A 3 3.73 26.40 -35.43
CA ARG A 3 2.78 26.18 -34.35
C ARG A 3 3.10 27.14 -33.21
N ARG A 4 2.07 27.89 -32.81
CA ARG A 4 2.08 28.94 -31.81
C ARG A 4 2.30 28.31 -30.43
N LEU A 5 3.44 28.61 -29.81
CA LEU A 5 3.67 28.42 -28.38
C LEU A 5 2.91 29.53 -27.65
N THR A 6 1.89 29.13 -26.90
CA THR A 6 1.17 30.02 -25.98
C THR A 6 1.91 29.91 -24.65
N ALA A 7 2.92 30.76 -24.45
CA ALA A 7 3.66 30.84 -23.20
C ALA A 7 2.73 31.37 -22.12
N PHE A 8 2.35 30.51 -21.16
CA PHE A 8 1.71 30.96 -19.92
C PHE A 8 2.80 31.50 -18.99
N MET A 9 2.53 32.71 -18.52
CA MET A 9 3.40 33.58 -17.74
C MET A 9 3.45 33.08 -16.28
N VAL A 10 4.58 32.49 -15.86
CA VAL A 10 4.89 32.31 -14.43
C VAL A 10 5.51 33.62 -13.94
N ILE A 11 4.74 34.40 -13.18
CA ILE A 11 5.20 35.66 -12.57
C ILE A 11 5.92 35.32 -11.27
N LEU A 12 7.25 35.44 -11.26
CA LEU A 12 8.02 35.45 -10.02
C LEU A 12 7.92 36.85 -9.39
N VAL A 13 7.22 36.98 -8.25
CA VAL A 13 7.24 38.22 -7.47
C VAL A 13 8.62 38.37 -6.83
N GLY A 14 9.43 39.27 -7.38
CA GLY A 14 10.70 39.66 -6.80
C GLY A 14 10.51 40.61 -5.62
N SER A 15 11.20 40.37 -4.51
CA SER A 15 11.53 41.37 -3.51
C SER A 15 12.86 41.02 -2.84
N THR A 16 13.79 41.96 -2.94
CA THR A 16 15.21 41.87 -2.58
C THR A 16 15.45 41.99 -1.08
N ALA A 17 16.29 41.11 -0.49
CA ALA A 17 17.27 41.47 0.56
C ALA A 17 18.18 40.27 0.93
N ILE A 18 19.48 40.41 0.64
CA ILE A 18 20.69 39.88 1.29
C ILE A 18 20.53 38.63 2.20
N LEU A 19 20.99 37.45 1.75
CA LEU A 19 21.80 36.45 2.49
C LEU A 19 21.99 35.18 1.63
N GLY A 20 23.17 34.53 1.66
CA GLY A 20 23.32 33.12 1.32
C GLY A 20 23.81 32.77 -0.10
N ILE A 21 25.13 32.74 -0.28
CA ILE A 21 25.82 32.29 -1.51
C ILE A 21 25.63 30.77 -1.76
N ALA A 22 24.95 30.05 -0.86
CA ALA A 22 24.65 28.62 -1.01
C ALA A 22 23.27 28.33 -1.64
N GLN A 23 22.34 29.30 -1.68
CA GLN A 23 20.97 29.06 -2.21
C GLN A 23 20.84 29.32 -3.72
N ARG A 24 21.81 29.99 -4.36
CA ARG A 24 21.71 30.35 -5.79
C ARG A 24 21.92 29.17 -6.74
N SER A 25 22.81 28.23 -6.45
CA SER A 25 23.14 27.13 -7.37
C SER A 25 22.02 26.08 -7.47
N GLY A 26 21.31 25.81 -6.38
CA GLY A 26 20.15 24.91 -6.39
C GLY A 26 18.99 25.48 -7.22
N ALA A 27 18.62 26.74 -6.98
CA ALA A 27 17.52 27.39 -7.70
C ALA A 27 17.80 27.58 -9.21
N GLU A 28 19.04 27.88 -9.60
CA GLU A 28 19.43 27.99 -11.02
C GLU A 28 19.38 26.64 -11.75
N ASN A 29 19.78 25.55 -11.09
CA ASN A 29 19.69 24.20 -11.65
C ASN A 29 18.22 23.79 -11.84
N ASN A 30 17.35 24.05 -10.85
CA ASN A 30 15.92 23.73 -10.94
C ASN A 30 15.24 24.48 -12.08
N PHE A 31 15.60 25.75 -12.33
CA PHE A 31 15.03 26.51 -13.45
C PHE A 31 15.43 25.92 -14.81
N LYS A 32 16.70 25.54 -14.98
CA LYS A 32 17.18 24.90 -16.22
C LYS A 32 16.46 23.57 -16.46
N ASP A 33 16.37 22.74 -15.43
CA ASP A 33 15.72 21.43 -15.50
C ASP A 33 14.22 21.57 -15.78
N LEU A 34 13.56 22.57 -15.18
CA LEU A 34 12.16 22.91 -15.46
C LEU A 34 11.95 23.29 -16.92
N VAL A 35 12.79 24.18 -17.47
CA VAL A 35 12.73 24.57 -18.89
C VAL A 35 12.94 23.35 -19.78
N GLN A 36 13.94 22.52 -19.48
CA GLN A 36 14.20 21.30 -20.24
C GLN A 36 12.98 20.36 -20.25
N LEU A 37 12.35 20.13 -19.09
CA LEU A 37 11.16 19.30 -18.98
C LEU A 37 10.01 19.85 -19.85
N LEU A 38 9.73 21.15 -19.75
CA LEU A 38 8.59 21.76 -20.44
C LEU A 38 8.80 21.85 -21.95
N GLU A 39 10.04 21.97 -22.43
CA GLU A 39 10.33 22.03 -23.87
C GLU A 39 10.41 20.65 -24.52
N THR A 40 10.97 19.67 -23.81
CA THR A 40 11.35 18.39 -24.41
C THR A 40 10.51 17.21 -23.92
N GLY A 41 9.79 17.37 -22.81
CA GLY A 41 9.12 16.28 -22.11
C GLY A 41 10.09 15.27 -21.48
N THR A 42 11.40 15.53 -21.43
CA THR A 42 12.39 14.59 -20.89
C THR A 42 13.32 15.26 -19.89
N CYS A 43 13.29 14.79 -18.65
CA CYS A 43 14.17 15.25 -17.58
C CYS A 43 14.48 14.11 -16.59
N MET A 44 15.33 13.17 -17.02
CA MET A 44 15.74 12.05 -16.18
C MET A 44 16.73 12.52 -15.11
N SER A 45 16.53 12.12 -13.85
CA SER A 45 17.38 12.48 -12.71
C SER A 45 17.54 13.98 -12.45
N CYS A 46 16.62 14.78 -12.98
CA CYS A 46 16.59 16.23 -12.80
C CYS A 46 16.25 16.65 -11.37
N SER A 47 16.67 17.85 -11.01
CA SER A 47 16.32 18.54 -9.77
C SER A 47 15.10 19.43 -10.01
N LEU A 48 13.95 19.02 -9.52
CA LEU A 48 12.67 19.72 -9.65
C LEU A 48 12.01 19.88 -8.28
N GLU A 49 12.82 19.94 -7.21
CA GLU A 49 12.32 20.19 -5.86
C GLU A 49 11.62 21.54 -5.79
N ASP A 50 10.48 21.57 -5.09
CA ASP A 50 9.65 22.78 -4.92
C ASP A 50 9.16 23.41 -6.24
N ALA A 51 9.23 22.70 -7.37
CA ALA A 51 8.80 23.21 -8.66
C ALA A 51 7.27 23.39 -8.71
N ASP A 52 6.83 24.51 -9.28
CA ASP A 52 5.43 24.73 -9.64
C ASP A 52 5.17 24.17 -11.04
N LEU A 53 4.49 23.03 -11.07
CA LEU A 53 4.05 22.29 -12.25
C LEU A 53 2.52 22.16 -12.25
N MET A 54 1.81 23.04 -11.52
CA MET A 54 0.36 23.00 -11.47
C MET A 54 -0.19 23.18 -12.88
N HIS A 55 -1.16 22.34 -13.26
CA HIS A 55 -1.76 22.32 -14.60
C HIS A 55 -0.81 21.98 -15.77
N ALA A 56 0.44 21.57 -15.51
CA ALA A 56 1.38 21.24 -16.57
C ALA A 56 0.90 20.06 -17.43
N ASP A 57 1.15 20.14 -18.74
CA ASP A 57 0.98 19.02 -19.66
C ASP A 57 2.28 18.24 -19.77
N LEU A 58 2.34 17.11 -19.05
CA LEU A 58 3.49 16.23 -18.92
C LEU A 58 3.15 14.80 -19.40
N ARG A 59 2.19 14.69 -20.33
CA ARG A 59 1.78 13.39 -20.88
C ARG A 59 2.95 12.74 -21.59
N ALA A 60 3.18 11.45 -21.29
CA ALA A 60 4.32 10.67 -21.75
C ALA A 60 5.69 11.27 -21.41
N ALA A 61 5.77 12.22 -20.46
CA ALA A 61 7.06 12.79 -20.05
C ALA A 61 7.95 11.72 -19.40
N ASN A 62 9.26 11.81 -19.63
CA ASN A 62 10.24 10.96 -19.00
C ASN A 62 10.91 11.68 -17.82
N LEU A 63 10.47 11.33 -16.62
CA LEU A 63 10.89 11.85 -15.31
C LEU A 63 11.55 10.74 -14.46
N GLU A 64 12.14 9.72 -15.11
CA GLU A 64 12.82 8.64 -14.41
C GLU A 64 13.84 9.20 -13.41
N LYS A 65 13.74 8.80 -12.14
CA LYS A 65 14.60 9.22 -11.03
C LYS A 65 14.65 10.73 -10.77
N ALA A 66 13.72 11.51 -11.32
CA ALA A 66 13.63 12.93 -11.03
C ALA A 66 13.34 13.18 -9.54
N LYS A 67 13.89 14.27 -9.01
CA LYS A 67 13.67 14.76 -7.66
C LYS A 67 12.53 15.78 -7.68
N LEU A 68 11.36 15.39 -7.20
CA LEU A 68 10.11 16.18 -7.23
C LEU A 68 9.59 16.44 -5.81
N GLN A 69 10.47 16.40 -4.81
CA GLN A 69 10.06 16.60 -3.42
C GLN A 69 9.39 17.96 -3.27
N ARG A 70 8.21 17.98 -2.63
CA ARG A 70 7.38 19.18 -2.43
C ARG A 70 6.98 19.93 -3.71
N ALA A 71 7.15 19.34 -4.89
CA ALA A 71 6.65 19.95 -6.13
C ALA A 71 5.11 20.04 -6.11
N ASP A 72 4.57 21.10 -6.70
CA ASP A 72 3.13 21.23 -6.94
C ASP A 72 2.80 20.74 -8.35
N LEU A 73 2.21 19.54 -8.44
CA LEU A 73 1.70 18.91 -9.66
C LEU A 73 0.16 18.87 -9.66
N GLY A 74 -0.50 19.75 -8.89
CA GLY A 74 -1.94 19.82 -8.82
C GLY A 74 -2.56 19.94 -10.21
N ARG A 75 -3.53 19.08 -10.53
CA ARG A 75 -4.24 19.07 -11.82
C ARG A 75 -3.35 18.88 -13.06
N ALA A 76 -2.08 18.48 -12.90
CA ALA A 76 -1.19 18.18 -14.02
C ALA A 76 -1.71 16.96 -14.83
N GLN A 77 -1.34 16.90 -16.11
CA GLN A 77 -1.62 15.77 -17.00
C GLN A 77 -0.35 14.93 -17.15
N LEU A 78 -0.28 13.77 -16.50
CA LEU A 78 0.87 12.85 -16.46
C LEU A 78 0.53 11.51 -17.11
N ASP A 79 -0.49 11.45 -17.97
CA ASP A 79 -0.92 10.20 -18.60
C ASP A 79 0.24 9.54 -19.35
N GLY A 80 0.55 8.28 -19.01
CA GLY A 80 1.66 7.52 -19.58
C GLY A 80 3.05 8.03 -19.24
N ALA A 81 3.22 8.99 -18.32
CA ALA A 81 4.54 9.47 -17.91
C ALA A 81 5.37 8.37 -17.25
N ASN A 82 6.70 8.40 -17.47
CA ASN A 82 7.64 7.55 -16.76
C ASN A 82 8.16 8.28 -15.53
N LEU A 83 7.72 7.87 -14.35
CA LEU A 83 8.13 8.38 -13.04
C LEU A 83 8.92 7.31 -12.26
N ASN A 84 9.47 6.31 -12.95
CA ASN A 84 10.16 5.20 -12.30
C ASN A 84 11.32 5.70 -11.43
N GLY A 85 11.36 5.28 -10.17
CA GLY A 85 12.43 5.68 -9.24
C GLY A 85 12.43 7.16 -8.82
N SER A 86 11.42 7.95 -9.21
CA SER A 86 11.33 9.36 -8.84
C SER A 86 11.06 9.57 -7.35
N ASP A 87 11.48 10.70 -6.80
CA ASP A 87 11.15 11.07 -5.42
C ASP A 87 10.07 12.15 -5.40
N LEU A 88 8.84 11.75 -5.08
CA LEU A 88 7.64 12.58 -4.99
C LEU A 88 7.27 12.90 -3.53
N SER A 89 8.21 12.74 -2.60
CA SER A 89 7.94 12.93 -1.17
C SER A 89 7.35 14.32 -0.90
N PHE A 90 6.20 14.35 -0.23
CA PHE A 90 5.45 15.56 0.10
C PHE A 90 5.00 16.42 -1.10
N ALA A 91 5.03 15.88 -2.33
CA ALA A 91 4.49 16.56 -3.51
C ALA A 91 2.96 16.62 -3.48
N THR A 92 2.38 17.59 -4.18
CA THR A 92 0.92 17.70 -4.38
C THR A 92 0.53 17.22 -5.77
N LEU A 93 -0.29 16.17 -5.87
CA LEU A 93 -0.84 15.60 -7.11
C LEU A 93 -2.38 15.63 -7.11
N ARG A 94 -2.99 16.52 -6.31
CA ARG A 94 -4.44 16.64 -6.18
C ARG A 94 -5.10 16.80 -7.55
N HIS A 95 -6.08 15.95 -7.84
CA HIS A 95 -6.82 15.94 -9.10
C HIS A 95 -5.94 15.83 -10.38
N ALA A 96 -4.69 15.37 -10.27
CA ALA A 96 -3.85 15.10 -11.43
C ALA A 96 -4.31 13.84 -12.18
N SER A 97 -4.04 13.78 -13.49
CA SER A 97 -4.24 12.55 -14.28
C SER A 97 -2.93 11.79 -14.37
N LEU A 98 -2.87 10.56 -13.85
CA LEU A 98 -1.71 9.67 -13.92
C LEU A 98 -2.05 8.36 -14.65
N ARG A 99 -2.99 8.40 -15.60
CA ARG A 99 -3.51 7.18 -16.22
C ARG A 99 -2.40 6.49 -17.00
N GLY A 100 -2.14 5.22 -16.69
CA GLY A 100 -1.08 4.46 -17.35
C GLY A 100 0.35 4.90 -17.00
N ALA A 101 0.56 5.84 -16.08
CA ALA A 101 1.89 6.29 -15.68
C ALA A 101 2.68 5.17 -14.98
N ASP A 102 4.00 5.19 -15.10
CA ASP A 102 4.90 4.23 -14.44
C ASP A 102 5.51 4.85 -13.18
N LEU A 103 5.00 4.46 -12.01
CA LEU A 103 5.42 4.91 -10.68
C LEU A 103 6.20 3.82 -9.92
N ARG A 104 6.66 2.77 -10.60
CA ARG A 104 7.45 1.71 -9.95
C ARG A 104 8.75 2.29 -9.39
N GLY A 105 9.15 1.91 -8.20
CA GLY A 105 10.30 2.46 -7.47
C GLY A 105 10.16 3.91 -7.01
N ALA A 106 9.03 4.58 -7.25
CA ALA A 106 8.85 5.97 -6.85
C ALA A 106 8.60 6.08 -5.33
N THR A 107 9.19 7.09 -4.69
CA THR A 107 8.92 7.40 -3.28
C THR A 107 7.71 8.33 -3.19
N LEU A 108 6.62 7.87 -2.57
CA LEU A 108 5.35 8.61 -2.43
C LEU A 108 5.02 9.01 -0.98
N THR A 109 6.04 9.10 -0.11
CA THR A 109 5.85 9.43 1.31
C THR A 109 5.26 10.83 1.47
N GLY A 110 4.11 10.92 2.12
CA GLY A 110 3.38 12.17 2.35
C GLY A 110 2.84 12.83 1.08
N THR A 111 2.88 12.16 -0.07
CA THR A 111 2.37 12.71 -1.33
C THR A 111 0.85 12.83 -1.28
N ASP A 112 0.30 13.94 -1.74
CA ASP A 112 -1.14 14.18 -1.76
C ASP A 112 -1.74 13.84 -3.13
N LEU A 113 -2.41 12.69 -3.20
CA LEU A 113 -3.06 12.14 -4.39
C LEU A 113 -4.59 12.29 -4.34
N ILE A 114 -5.14 13.18 -3.50
CA ILE A 114 -6.58 13.29 -3.33
C ILE A 114 -7.27 13.58 -4.67
N GLY A 115 -8.24 12.73 -5.04
CA GLY A 115 -9.00 12.86 -6.27
C GLY A 115 -8.21 12.68 -7.57
N ALA A 116 -6.96 12.21 -7.52
CA ALA A 116 -6.16 11.90 -8.70
C ALA A 116 -6.71 10.68 -9.46
N ASP A 117 -6.42 10.58 -10.76
CA ASP A 117 -6.77 9.41 -11.58
C ASP A 117 -5.56 8.52 -11.84
N LEU A 118 -5.43 7.43 -11.10
CA LEU A 118 -4.37 6.42 -11.23
C LEU A 118 -4.80 5.22 -12.08
N SER A 119 -5.85 5.35 -12.90
CA SER A 119 -6.35 4.23 -13.71
C SER A 119 -5.27 3.65 -14.62
N GLY A 120 -4.89 2.39 -14.38
CA GLY A 120 -3.86 1.69 -15.15
C GLY A 120 -2.43 2.13 -14.83
N ALA A 121 -2.20 2.97 -13.82
CA ALA A 121 -0.87 3.32 -13.36
C ALA A 121 -0.15 2.07 -12.83
N LYS A 122 1.16 1.97 -13.08
CA LYS A 122 2.02 0.90 -12.59
C LYS A 122 2.66 1.36 -11.29
N LEU A 123 2.40 0.66 -10.20
CA LEU A 123 2.91 0.98 -8.87
C LEU A 123 3.62 -0.24 -8.30
N ASP A 124 4.59 0.00 -7.41
CA ASP A 124 5.14 -1.08 -6.59
C ASP A 124 4.12 -1.58 -5.57
N GLU A 125 4.35 -2.79 -5.07
CA GLU A 125 3.62 -3.29 -3.92
C GLU A 125 3.80 -2.32 -2.74
N ASN A 126 2.68 -1.86 -2.16
CA ASN A 126 2.65 -0.84 -1.10
C ASN A 126 3.11 0.57 -1.51
N GLY A 127 3.27 0.87 -2.80
CA GLY A 127 3.74 2.19 -3.27
C GLY A 127 2.92 3.37 -2.75
N LEU A 128 1.63 3.15 -2.43
CA LEU A 128 0.72 4.16 -1.90
C LEU A 128 0.59 4.18 -0.37
N SER A 129 1.20 3.23 0.34
CA SER A 129 0.98 3.00 1.79
C SER A 129 1.23 4.23 2.67
N SER A 130 2.15 5.11 2.26
CA SER A 130 2.53 6.32 3.00
C SER A 130 2.05 7.61 2.32
N SER A 131 1.06 7.54 1.43
CA SER A 131 0.52 8.68 0.67
C SER A 131 -0.95 8.96 1.02
N HIS A 132 -1.45 10.15 0.68
CA HIS A 132 -2.84 10.54 0.88
C HIS A 132 -3.64 10.36 -0.43
N TRP A 133 -4.25 9.20 -0.64
CA TRP A 133 -4.92 8.85 -1.91
C TRP A 133 -6.45 8.79 -1.81
N LYS A 134 -7.06 9.42 -0.80
CA LYS A 134 -8.52 9.45 -0.64
C LYS A 134 -9.20 9.94 -1.92
N ASP A 135 -10.26 9.26 -2.34
CA ASP A 135 -11.05 9.55 -3.55
C ASP A 135 -10.27 9.43 -4.88
N ALA A 136 -9.04 8.91 -4.87
CA ALA A 136 -8.29 8.62 -6.08
C ALA A 136 -8.93 7.44 -6.85
N LYS A 137 -8.99 7.56 -8.17
CA LYS A 137 -9.53 6.54 -9.08
C LYS A 137 -8.44 5.55 -9.48
N GLY A 138 -8.83 4.31 -9.79
CA GLY A 138 -7.89 3.29 -10.25
C GLY A 138 -7.02 2.66 -9.15
N VAL A 139 -7.19 3.08 -7.90
CA VAL A 139 -6.44 2.56 -6.74
C VAL A 139 -6.95 1.21 -6.23
N GLN A 140 -8.19 0.81 -6.56
CA GLN A 140 -8.83 -0.40 -6.05
C GLN A 140 -8.05 -1.71 -6.34
N ALA A 141 -7.21 -1.73 -7.39
CA ALA A 141 -6.34 -2.86 -7.68
C ALA A 141 -5.00 -2.86 -6.89
N VAL A 142 -4.60 -1.70 -6.37
CA VAL A 142 -3.31 -1.48 -5.67
C VAL A 142 -3.48 -1.38 -4.15
N ALA A 143 -4.65 -0.95 -3.66
CA ALA A 143 -5.06 -1.02 -2.25
C ALA A 143 -5.39 -2.44 -1.76
N SER A 144 -5.15 -3.45 -2.59
CA SER A 144 -5.22 -4.88 -2.24
C SER A 144 -3.87 -5.38 -1.70
N ASP A 145 -3.20 -4.58 -0.89
CA ASP A 145 -1.98 -5.02 -0.20
C ASP A 145 -2.32 -6.12 0.83
N TYR A 146 -1.33 -6.94 1.19
CA TYR A 146 -1.51 -8.04 2.13
C TYR A 146 -2.18 -7.59 3.44
N ALA A 147 -1.78 -6.43 3.97
CA ALA A 147 -2.22 -5.96 5.26
C ALA A 147 -3.68 -5.50 5.24
N SER A 148 -4.08 -4.76 4.21
CA SER A 148 -5.45 -4.34 3.94
C SER A 148 -6.37 -5.54 3.74
N LEU A 149 -5.92 -6.55 2.98
CA LEU A 149 -6.68 -7.79 2.78
C LEU A 149 -6.81 -8.60 4.07
N HIS A 150 -5.73 -8.73 4.85
CA HIS A 150 -5.78 -9.40 6.15
C HIS A 150 -6.74 -8.69 7.11
N ASN A 151 -6.63 -7.36 7.23
CA ASN A 151 -7.45 -6.55 8.12
C ASN A 151 -8.93 -6.59 7.72
N ALA A 152 -9.24 -6.53 6.43
CA ALA A 152 -10.61 -6.71 5.95
C ALA A 152 -11.14 -8.10 6.35
N GLY A 153 -10.34 -9.16 6.18
CA GLY A 153 -10.72 -10.50 6.64
C GLY A 153 -11.00 -10.56 8.14
N VAL A 154 -10.18 -9.89 8.97
CA VAL A 154 -10.40 -9.80 10.43
C VAL A 154 -11.68 -9.04 10.76
N GLU A 155 -11.96 -7.93 10.09
CA GLU A 155 -13.19 -7.16 10.29
C GLU A 155 -14.45 -7.99 9.96
N GLU A 156 -14.41 -8.76 8.87
CA GLU A 156 -15.48 -9.67 8.49
C GLU A 156 -15.70 -10.78 9.55
N VAL A 157 -14.61 -11.34 10.13
CA VAL A 157 -14.70 -12.29 11.26
C VAL A 157 -15.39 -11.66 12.47
N LEU A 158 -15.03 -10.43 12.85
CA LEU A 158 -15.65 -9.73 13.98
C LEU A 158 -17.14 -9.46 13.76
N GLN A 159 -17.57 -9.37 12.50
CA GLN A 159 -18.97 -9.19 12.12
C GLN A 159 -19.70 -10.53 11.88
N GLY A 160 -19.04 -11.68 12.12
CA GLY A 160 -19.60 -13.03 11.95
C GLY A 160 -19.76 -13.46 10.48
N ARG A 161 -19.18 -12.70 9.55
CA ARG A 161 -19.26 -12.94 8.09
C ARG A 161 -18.09 -13.80 7.63
N TYR A 162 -18.13 -15.07 8.04
CA TYR A 162 -17.04 -16.02 7.80
C TYR A 162 -16.78 -16.35 6.31
N PRO A 163 -17.79 -16.46 5.42
CA PRO A 163 -17.54 -16.68 4.00
C PRO A 163 -16.75 -15.55 3.33
N GLU A 164 -17.10 -14.30 3.65
CA GLU A 164 -16.46 -13.08 3.16
C GLU A 164 -15.03 -12.96 3.72
N ALA A 165 -14.86 -13.24 5.02
CA ALA A 165 -13.54 -13.29 5.64
C ALA A 165 -12.59 -14.28 4.96
N GLU A 166 -13.08 -15.47 4.62
CA GLU A 166 -12.27 -16.48 3.92
C GLU A 166 -11.79 -16.00 2.55
N ASP A 167 -12.63 -15.30 1.79
CA ASP A 167 -12.26 -14.72 0.49
C ASP A 167 -11.14 -13.67 0.64
N TYR A 168 -11.24 -12.79 1.64
CA TYR A 168 -10.18 -11.84 1.95
C TYR A 168 -8.87 -12.52 2.35
N PHE A 169 -8.92 -13.55 3.19
CA PHE A 169 -7.72 -14.31 3.57
C PHE A 169 -7.12 -15.09 2.40
N ASN A 170 -7.93 -15.61 1.48
CA ASN A 170 -7.43 -16.21 0.24
C ASN A 170 -6.65 -15.20 -0.59
N LYS A 171 -7.20 -13.99 -0.75
CA LYS A 171 -6.52 -12.88 -1.44
C LYS A 171 -5.23 -12.48 -0.74
N ALA A 172 -5.24 -12.39 0.59
CA ALA A 172 -4.05 -12.06 1.38
C ALA A 172 -2.94 -13.12 1.20
N LEU A 173 -3.29 -14.41 1.25
CA LEU A 173 -2.33 -15.51 1.11
C LEU A 173 -1.79 -15.67 -0.31
N MET A 174 -2.53 -15.25 -1.34
CA MET A 174 -1.98 -15.12 -2.69
C MET A 174 -0.88 -14.05 -2.78
N ARG A 175 -0.87 -13.07 -1.87
CA ARG A 175 0.19 -12.04 -1.79
C ARG A 175 1.34 -12.50 -0.91
N ARG A 176 1.05 -13.01 0.28
CA ARG A 176 2.04 -13.43 1.26
C ARG A 176 1.76 -14.86 1.75
N PRO A 177 2.24 -15.89 1.02
CA PRO A 177 1.97 -17.28 1.38
C PRO A 177 2.70 -17.73 2.65
N ASP A 178 3.77 -17.03 3.05
CA ASP A 178 4.55 -17.24 4.28
C ASP A 178 3.93 -16.55 5.53
N ALA A 179 2.77 -15.90 5.37
CA ALA A 179 2.07 -15.23 6.45
C ALA A 179 1.37 -16.21 7.40
N ALA A 180 2.12 -16.79 8.35
CA ALA A 180 1.64 -17.77 9.33
C ALA A 180 0.34 -17.33 10.03
N ILE A 181 0.25 -16.05 10.43
CA ILE A 181 -0.94 -15.50 11.11
C ILE A 181 -2.21 -15.52 10.23
N THR A 182 -2.08 -15.33 8.91
CA THR A 182 -3.24 -15.37 8.01
C THR A 182 -3.74 -16.81 7.82
N TRP A 183 -2.83 -17.79 7.83
CA TRP A 183 -3.22 -19.20 7.84
C TRP A 183 -3.99 -19.55 9.12
N VAL A 184 -3.54 -19.09 10.30
CA VAL A 184 -4.29 -19.26 11.56
C VAL A 184 -5.68 -18.61 11.47
N ALA A 185 -5.75 -17.36 11.01
CA ALA A 185 -7.00 -16.62 10.87
C ALA A 185 -8.01 -17.32 9.95
N ARG A 186 -7.55 -17.79 8.78
CA ARG A 186 -8.40 -18.54 7.84
C ARG A 186 -8.78 -19.91 8.39
N GLY A 187 -7.89 -20.57 9.13
CA GLY A 187 -8.16 -21.84 9.81
C GLY A 187 -9.32 -21.72 10.81
N ILE A 188 -9.31 -20.70 11.66
CA ILE A 188 -10.42 -20.39 12.58
C ILE A 188 -11.70 -20.10 11.80
N THR A 189 -11.61 -19.22 10.79
CA THR A 189 -12.74 -18.84 9.93
C THR A 189 -13.40 -20.04 9.25
N ARG A 190 -12.61 -21.05 8.85
CA ARG A 190 -13.10 -22.30 8.25
C ARG A 190 -13.67 -23.24 9.30
N ALA A 191 -13.11 -23.29 10.50
CA ALA A 191 -13.65 -24.10 11.60
C ALA A 191 -15.06 -23.65 11.99
N GLU A 192 -15.31 -22.33 12.07
CA GLU A 192 -16.64 -21.75 12.32
C GLU A 192 -17.65 -22.11 11.23
N GLN A 193 -17.19 -22.28 9.99
CA GLN A 193 -18.00 -22.75 8.86
C GLN A 193 -18.12 -24.28 8.79
N ALA A 194 -17.70 -25.01 9.82
CA ALA A 194 -17.63 -26.48 9.85
C ALA A 194 -16.77 -27.12 8.73
N LYS A 195 -15.88 -26.34 8.08
CA LYS A 195 -14.92 -26.80 7.06
C LYS A 195 -13.66 -27.41 7.72
N ARG A 196 -13.86 -28.44 8.54
CA ARG A 196 -12.86 -29.00 9.48
C ARG A 196 -11.57 -29.45 8.83
N GLU A 197 -11.65 -30.17 7.72
CA GLU A 197 -10.45 -30.66 7.02
C GLU A 197 -9.61 -29.51 6.46
N LEU A 198 -10.25 -28.45 5.95
CA LEU A 198 -9.55 -27.27 5.46
C LEU A 198 -8.94 -26.46 6.61
N ALA A 199 -9.67 -26.32 7.71
CA ALA A 199 -9.18 -25.66 8.92
C ALA A 199 -7.96 -26.39 9.51
N SER A 200 -8.03 -27.71 9.59
CA SER A 200 -6.92 -28.55 10.07
C SER A 200 -5.65 -28.36 9.22
N ARG A 201 -5.78 -28.36 7.89
CA ARG A 201 -4.66 -28.10 6.97
C ARG A 201 -4.07 -26.70 7.17
N ASP A 202 -4.91 -25.68 7.34
CA ASP A 202 -4.45 -24.31 7.57
C ASP A 202 -3.66 -24.20 8.88
N PHE A 203 -4.12 -24.85 9.97
CA PHE A 203 -3.39 -24.88 11.24
C PHE A 203 -2.07 -25.65 11.16
N ALA A 204 -2.05 -26.80 10.49
CA ALA A 204 -0.84 -27.59 10.29
C ALA A 204 0.22 -26.80 9.50
N PHE A 205 -0.19 -26.11 8.43
CA PHE A 205 0.73 -25.28 7.66
C PHE A 205 1.21 -24.06 8.44
N ALA A 206 0.32 -23.40 9.19
CA ALA A 206 0.73 -22.32 10.09
C ALA A 206 1.77 -22.80 11.13
N ALA A 207 1.63 -24.02 11.65
CA ALA A 207 2.59 -24.60 12.57
C ALA A 207 3.98 -24.78 11.95
N GLU A 208 4.05 -25.24 10.70
CA GLU A 208 5.32 -25.34 9.96
C GLU A 208 6.00 -23.98 9.83
N LEU A 209 5.24 -22.93 9.50
CA LEU A 209 5.78 -21.57 9.40
C LEU A 209 6.28 -21.03 10.75
N TYR A 210 5.55 -21.25 11.85
CA TYR A 210 5.99 -20.83 13.19
C TYR A 210 7.21 -21.63 13.68
N GLU A 211 7.33 -22.91 13.33
CA GLU A 211 8.53 -23.70 13.61
C GLU A 211 9.75 -23.10 12.92
N GLN A 212 9.63 -22.72 11.65
CA GLN A 212 10.68 -22.05 10.88
C GLN A 212 11.06 -20.68 11.45
N GLN A 213 10.13 -20.01 12.14
CA GLN A 213 10.34 -18.73 12.82
C GLN A 213 10.84 -18.90 14.26
N GLU A 214 11.37 -20.08 14.60
CA GLU A 214 11.91 -20.40 15.94
C GLU A 214 10.89 -20.21 17.07
N GLN A 215 9.61 -20.43 16.78
CA GLN A 215 8.49 -20.38 17.74
C GLN A 215 7.87 -21.78 17.94
N PRO A 216 8.62 -22.76 18.49
CA PRO A 216 8.21 -24.17 18.56
C PRO A 216 6.99 -24.41 19.45
N GLU A 217 6.79 -23.59 20.49
CA GLU A 217 5.63 -23.71 21.38
C GLU A 217 4.32 -23.36 20.65
N ILE A 218 4.33 -22.30 19.84
CA ILE A 218 3.16 -21.92 19.02
C ILE A 218 2.94 -22.98 17.94
N ALA A 219 4.00 -23.46 17.30
CA ALA A 219 3.90 -24.53 16.31
C ALA A 219 3.25 -25.80 16.90
N LYS A 220 3.68 -26.22 18.10
CA LYS A 220 3.09 -27.37 18.79
C LYS A 220 1.60 -27.16 19.08
N GLN A 221 1.22 -26.00 19.62
CA GLN A 221 -0.19 -25.68 19.89
C GLN A 221 -1.06 -25.73 18.62
N LEU A 222 -0.54 -25.24 17.49
CA LEU A 222 -1.23 -25.27 16.20
C LEU A 222 -1.36 -26.69 15.64
N ARG A 223 -0.33 -27.55 15.80
CA ARG A 223 -0.42 -28.98 15.42
C ARG A 223 -1.48 -29.71 16.24
N ASP A 224 -1.49 -29.51 17.55
CA ASP A 224 -2.50 -30.11 18.44
C ASP A 224 -3.91 -29.64 18.04
N GLY A 225 -4.06 -28.35 17.75
CA GLY A 225 -5.31 -27.78 17.25
C GLY A 225 -5.75 -28.36 15.90
N ALA A 226 -4.81 -28.59 14.99
CA ALA A 226 -5.09 -29.20 13.68
C ALA A 226 -5.71 -30.60 13.81
N GLU A 227 -5.18 -31.45 14.70
CA GLU A 227 -5.72 -32.80 14.94
C GLU A 227 -7.09 -32.75 15.62
N GLN A 228 -7.27 -31.84 16.57
CA GLN A 228 -8.50 -31.76 17.36
C GLN A 228 -9.70 -31.22 16.56
N VAL A 229 -9.47 -30.34 15.58
CA VAL A 229 -10.52 -29.80 14.70
C VAL A 229 -11.13 -30.89 13.80
N LYS A 230 -10.37 -31.94 13.48
CA LYS A 230 -10.87 -33.09 12.70
C LYS A 230 -11.83 -33.98 13.48
N GLN A 231 -11.78 -33.99 14.81
CA GLN A 231 -12.59 -34.89 15.64
C GLN A 231 -14.07 -34.46 15.72
N ASP A 232 -14.99 -35.44 15.60
CA ASP A 232 -16.45 -35.27 15.66
C ASP A 232 -16.89 -34.75 17.05
N PRO A 233 -17.77 -33.73 17.17
CA PRO A 233 -18.25 -33.27 18.47
C PRO A 233 -19.02 -34.35 19.23
N ALA A 234 -19.63 -35.32 18.53
CA ALA A 234 -20.42 -36.39 19.14
C ALA A 234 -19.57 -37.45 19.86
N GLN A 235 -18.27 -37.57 19.55
CA GLN A 235 -17.34 -38.45 20.27
C GLN A 235 -16.78 -37.81 21.55
N ARG A 236 -17.16 -36.56 21.85
CA ARG A 236 -16.70 -35.84 23.04
C ARG A 236 -17.65 -36.13 24.20
N GLY A 237 -17.28 -37.11 25.02
CA GLY A 237 -17.88 -37.27 26.34
C GLY A 237 -17.66 -36.00 27.18
N GLY A 238 -18.76 -35.44 27.72
CA GLY A 238 -18.86 -34.50 28.84
C GLY A 238 -17.74 -33.46 29.03
N ASN A 239 -18.09 -32.18 28.80
CA ASN A 239 -17.43 -30.96 29.28
C ASN A 239 -15.95 -30.73 28.85
N GLY A 240 -15.75 -29.83 27.87
CA GLY A 240 -14.80 -28.72 28.11
C GLY A 240 -13.49 -28.62 27.32
N VAL A 241 -13.21 -29.44 26.29
CA VAL A 241 -11.93 -29.32 25.52
C VAL A 241 -12.10 -28.77 24.10
N GLY A 242 -13.26 -28.95 23.45
CA GLY A 242 -13.51 -28.38 22.11
C GLY A 242 -13.58 -26.85 22.10
N SER A 243 -14.10 -26.27 23.18
CA SER A 243 -14.10 -24.82 23.41
C SER A 243 -12.72 -24.31 23.81
N SER A 244 -11.87 -25.10 24.48
CA SER A 244 -10.55 -24.62 24.94
C SER A 244 -9.55 -24.39 23.80
N ILE A 245 -9.74 -25.04 22.65
CA ILE A 245 -8.85 -24.92 21.48
C ILE A 245 -9.30 -23.83 20.54
N LEU A 246 -10.62 -23.72 20.32
CA LEU A 246 -11.18 -22.49 19.76
C LEU A 246 -10.78 -21.34 20.67
N ASN A 247 -10.85 -21.44 21.99
CA ASN A 247 -10.36 -20.40 22.91
C ASN A 247 -8.84 -20.21 22.89
N SER A 248 -8.03 -21.23 22.58
CA SER A 248 -6.56 -21.08 22.50
C SER A 248 -6.11 -20.54 21.15
N ALA A 249 -6.69 -20.99 20.04
CA ALA A 249 -6.45 -20.46 18.70
C ALA A 249 -7.10 -19.07 18.52
N THR A 250 -8.32 -18.86 19.03
CA THR A 250 -8.91 -17.51 19.14
C THR A 250 -8.17 -16.68 20.16
N GLY A 251 -7.60 -17.27 21.22
CA GLY A 251 -6.73 -16.57 22.17
C GLY A 251 -5.43 -16.09 21.53
N LEU A 252 -4.77 -16.95 20.76
CA LEU A 252 -3.60 -16.60 19.92
C LEU A 252 -4.00 -15.55 18.87
N PHE A 253 -5.12 -15.74 18.18
CA PHE A 253 -5.64 -14.77 17.23
C PHE A 253 -5.97 -13.42 17.88
N GLN A 254 -6.55 -13.42 19.09
CA GLN A 254 -6.84 -12.22 19.90
C GLN A 254 -5.58 -11.59 20.49
N GLN A 255 -4.54 -12.37 20.78
CA GLN A 255 -3.23 -11.86 21.20
C GLN A 255 -2.44 -11.26 20.03
N LEU A 256 -2.67 -11.75 18.81
CA LEU A 256 -1.99 -11.29 17.59
C LEU A 256 -2.78 -10.19 16.86
N LEU A 257 -4.09 -10.06 17.12
CA LEU A 257 -4.99 -8.99 16.66
C LEU A 257 -4.44 -7.56 16.89
N PRO A 258 -3.90 -7.21 18.09
CA PRO A 258 -3.40 -5.88 18.37
C PRO A 258 -2.10 -5.55 17.62
N ILE A 259 -1.35 -6.54 17.16
CA ILE A 259 -0.12 -6.33 16.38
C ILE A 259 -0.47 -5.90 14.94
N ALA A 260 -1.60 -6.36 14.40
CA ALA A 260 -2.13 -5.90 13.12
C ALA A 260 -2.78 -4.51 13.20
N VAL A 261 -3.48 -4.20 14.31
CA VAL A 261 -4.21 -2.93 14.47
C VAL A 261 -3.32 -1.76 14.92
N LYS A 262 -2.31 -1.99 15.77
CA LYS A 262 -1.40 -0.91 16.25
C LYS A 262 -0.35 -0.46 15.24
N PHE A 263 -0.05 -1.25 14.22
CA PHE A 263 0.87 -0.85 13.15
C PHE A 263 0.18 -0.20 11.94
N LEU A 264 -1.15 -0.23 11.85
CA LEU A 264 -1.87 0.05 10.59
C LEU A 264 -3.18 0.82 10.73
N SER A 265 -3.44 1.43 11.89
CA SER A 265 -4.38 2.54 11.95
C SER A 265 -3.62 3.81 11.58
N PRO A 266 -4.01 4.58 10.55
CA PRO A 266 -3.59 5.98 10.49
C PRO A 266 -4.13 6.60 11.77
N LEU A 267 -3.23 7.14 12.60
CA LEU A 267 -3.63 7.93 13.76
C LEU A 267 -4.60 8.99 13.24
N ALA A 268 -5.87 8.86 13.62
CA ALA A 268 -6.85 9.90 13.44
C ALA A 268 -6.42 11.06 14.35
N PHE A 269 -5.71 12.02 13.78
CA PHE A 269 -5.56 13.39 14.27
C PHE A 269 -5.77 14.34 13.10
#